data_AF-A0A426Z269-F1
#
_entry.id   AF-A0A426Z269-F1
#
_cell.length_a   1.000
_cell.length_b   1.000
_cell.length_c   1.000
_cell.angle_alpha   90.00
_cell.angle_beta   90.00
_cell.angle_gamma   90.00
#
_symmetry.space_group_name_H-M   'P 1'
#
loop_
_entity.id
_entity.type
_entity.pdbx_description
1 polymer ?
#
loop_
_entity_poly.entity_id
_entity_poly.type
_entity_poly.pdbx_seq_one_letter_code
_entity_poly.pdbx_strand_id
1 'polypeptide(L)' 'GNVIKEETTKGLNPGLVVLLVVGGLILLFLLGNYGIYMYAQKTVRPRRKKPISKKKLKRERLKQGVSAPGE' A
#
# COMPACT_ATOMS: atom_id res chain seq x y z
N GLY A 1 0.78 19.33 -39.97
CA GLY A 1 -0.66 19.41 -39.60
C GLY A 1 -1.57 18.37 -40.25
N ASN A 2 -1.07 17.45 -41.09
CA ASN A 2 -1.90 16.44 -41.77
C ASN A 2 -1.91 15.06 -41.06
N VAL A 3 -0.81 14.71 -40.38
CA VAL A 3 -0.62 13.38 -39.76
C VAL A 3 -1.61 13.12 -38.60
N ILE A 4 -2.00 14.16 -37.86
CA ILE A 4 -2.90 14.04 -36.70
C ILE A 4 -4.37 13.85 -37.15
N LYS A 5 -4.73 14.30 -38.35
CA LYS A 5 -6.13 14.27 -38.85
C LYS A 5 -6.48 12.98 -39.61
N GLU A 6 -5.49 12.28 -40.19
CA GLU A 6 -5.78 11.03 -40.90
C GLU A 6 -5.99 9.84 -39.94
N GLU A 7 -5.36 9.85 -38.77
CA GLU A 7 -5.58 8.82 -37.74
C GLU A 7 -7.00 8.86 -37.15
N THR A 8 -7.71 9.97 -37.29
CA THR A 8 -9.08 10.13 -36.77
C THR A 8 -10.13 9.35 -37.59
N THR A 9 -9.76 8.79 -38.75
CA THR A 9 -10.67 8.04 -39.65
C THR A 9 -10.56 6.52 -39.52
N LYS A 10 -9.56 6.02 -38.79
CA LYS A 10 -9.43 4.59 -38.44
C LYS A 10 -9.95 4.42 -37.01
N GLY A 11 -11.12 3.80 -36.87
CA GLY A 11 -11.69 3.49 -35.56
C GLY A 11 -10.69 2.72 -34.67
N LEU A 12 -10.79 2.92 -33.35
CA LEU A 12 -9.92 2.25 -32.39
C LEU A 12 -10.04 0.73 -32.53
N ASN A 13 -8.90 0.03 -32.58
CA ASN A 13 -8.88 -1.42 -32.67
C ASN A 13 -9.60 -2.02 -31.45
N PRO A 14 -10.55 -2.95 -31.62
CA PRO A 14 -11.30 -3.53 -30.51
C PRO A 14 -10.38 -4.18 -29.47
N GLY A 15 -9.28 -4.81 -29.87
CA GLY A 15 -8.28 -5.36 -28.95
C GLY A 15 -7.56 -4.28 -28.12
N LEU A 16 -7.32 -3.12 -28.71
CA LEU A 16 -6.73 -1.98 -28.00
C LEU A 16 -7.72 -1.37 -26.99
N VAL A 17 -9.00 -1.26 -27.37
CA VAL A 17 -10.06 -0.83 -26.46
C VAL A 17 -10.18 -1.79 -25.28
N VAL A 18 -10.20 -3.11 -25.54
CA VAL A 18 -10.25 -4.14 -24.49
C VAL A 18 -9.03 -4.05 -23.57
N LEU A 19 -7.83 -3.87 -24.13
CA LEU A 19 -6.61 -3.72 -23.33
C LEU A 19 -6.68 -2.51 -22.39
N LEU A 20 -7.16 -1.37 -22.88
CA LEU A 20 -7.33 -0.16 -22.07
C LEU A 20 -8.40 -0.34 -20.99
N VAL A 21 -9.52 -1.00 -21.31
CA VAL A 21 -10.60 -1.24 -20.35
C VAL A 21 -10.15 -2.22 -19.26
N VAL A 22 -9.59 -3.37 -19.63
CA VAL A 22 -9.14 -4.39 -18.67
C VAL A 22 -7.94 -3.87 -17.86
N GLY A 23 -6.97 -3.25 -18.52
CA GLY A 23 -5.83 -2.63 -17.86
C GLY A 23 -6.24 -1.52 -16.90
N GLY A 24 -7.16 -0.65 -17.32
CA GLY A 24 -7.71 0.43 -16.49
C GLY A 24 -8.48 -0.08 -15.28
N LEU A 25 -9.31 -1.11 -15.45
CA LEU A 25 -10.04 -1.75 -14.35
C LEU A 25 -9.11 -2.36 -13.31
N ILE A 26 -8.07 -3.08 -13.75
CA ILE A 26 -7.07 -3.68 -12.86
C ILE A 26 -6.29 -2.58 -12.13
N LEU A 27 -5.87 -1.53 -12.84
CA LEU A 27 -5.13 -0.42 -12.25
C LEU A 27 -5.96 0.31 -11.19
N LEU A 28 -7.23 0.60 -11.49
CA LEU A 28 -8.17 1.24 -10.57
C LEU A 28 -8.42 0.36 -9.33
N PHE A 29 -8.59 -0.95 -9.54
CA PHE A 29 -8.76 -1.91 -8.44
C PHE A 29 -7.54 -1.93 -7.52
N LEU A 30 -6.33 -1.97 -8.07
CA LEU A 30 -5.09 -1.95 -7.31
C LEU A 30 -4.91 -0.64 -6.54
N LEU A 31 -5.10 0.51 -7.20
CA LEU A 31 -4.97 1.82 -6.56
C LEU A 31 -6.01 2.02 -5.46
N GLY A 32 -7.26 1.64 -5.72
CA GLY A 32 -8.34 1.73 -4.72
C GLY A 32 -8.05 0.87 -3.50
N ASN A 33 -7.59 -0.36 -3.71
CA ASN A 33 -7.26 -1.27 -2.62
C ASN A 33 -6.03 -0.81 -1.84
N TYR A 34 -4.99 -0.35 -2.54
CA TYR A 34 -3.81 0.22 -1.92
C TYR A 34 -4.12 1.48 -1.10
N GLY A 35 -4.99 2.35 -1.61
CA GLY A 35 -5.47 3.54 -0.92
C GLY A 35 -6.22 3.19 0.37
N ILE A 36 -7.15 2.24 0.31
CA ILE A 36 -7.87 1.75 1.50
C ILE A 36 -6.89 1.11 2.50
N TYR A 37 -5.93 0.30 2.03
CA TYR A 37 -4.91 -0.31 2.89
C TYR A 37 -4.05 0.74 3.60
N MET A 38 -3.60 1.76 2.88
CA MET A 38 -2.86 2.89 3.45
C MET A 38 -3.69 3.69 4.46
N TYR A 39 -4.97 3.94 4.14
CA TYR A 39 -5.90 4.61 5.05
C TYR A 39 -6.14 3.79 6.32
N ALA A 40 -6.32 2.48 6.19
CA ALA A 40 -6.48 1.56 7.31
C ALA A 40 -5.22 1.53 8.17
N GLN A 41 -4.01 1.49 7.60
CA GLN A 41 -2.78 1.55 8.40
C GLN A 41 -2.60 2.87 9.15
N LYS A 42 -3.04 4.00 8.56
CA LYS A 42 -2.98 5.31 9.23
C LYS A 42 -4.02 5.43 10.34
N THR A 43 -5.23 4.92 10.12
CA THR A 43 -6.38 5.05 11.03
C THR A 43 -6.34 3.99 12.13
N VAL A 44 -6.07 2.75 11.76
CA VAL A 44 -5.80 1.65 12.68
C VAL A 44 -4.38 1.83 13.19
N ARG A 45 -4.22 2.67 14.22
CA ARG A 45 -2.96 2.85 14.97
C ARG A 45 -2.28 1.47 15.07
N PRO A 46 -1.10 1.25 14.47
CA PRO A 46 -0.49 -0.07 14.39
C PRO A 46 -0.33 -0.55 15.81
N ARG A 47 -1.15 -1.53 16.24
CA ARG A 47 -1.49 -1.85 17.63
C ARG A 47 -0.33 -1.51 18.54
N ARG A 48 -0.24 -0.24 18.97
CA ARG A 48 0.90 0.19 19.78
C ARG A 48 0.63 -0.56 21.05
N LYS A 49 1.44 -1.59 21.33
CA LYS A 49 1.40 -2.29 22.61
C LYS A 49 1.30 -1.19 23.64
N LYS A 50 0.25 -1.21 24.48
CA LYS A 50 0.03 -0.19 25.51
C LYS A 50 1.39 0.10 26.11
N PRO A 51 1.83 1.38 26.18
CA PRO A 51 3.18 1.71 26.61
C PRO A 51 3.45 0.94 27.90
N ILE A 52 4.38 0.00 27.82
CA ILE A 52 4.68 -0.89 28.92
C ILE A 52 5.44 -0.02 29.91
N SER A 53 4.92 0.12 31.14
CA SER A 53 5.63 0.84 32.19
C SER A 53 7.08 0.36 32.26
N LYS A 54 8.04 1.28 32.45
CA LYS A 54 9.48 0.96 32.53
C LYS A 54 9.76 -0.16 33.52
N LYS A 55 8.97 -0.25 34.61
CA LYS A 55 9.04 -1.35 35.61
C LYS A 55 8.72 -2.72 35.00
N LYS A 56 7.68 -2.81 34.16
CA LYS A 56 7.29 -4.05 33.48
C LYS A 56 8.28 -4.40 32.36
N LEU A 57 8.83 -3.42 31.65
CA LEU A 57 9.88 -3.67 30.66
C LEU A 57 11.14 -4.26 31.31
N LYS A 58 11.61 -3.67 32.42
CA LYS A 58 12.76 -4.18 33.18
C LYS A 58 12.50 -5.59 33.72
N ARG A 59 11.29 -5.85 34.26
CA ARG A 59 10.92 -7.17 34.77
C ARG A 59 10.93 -8.25 33.68
N GLU A 60 10.42 -7.95 32.50
CA GLU A 60 10.42 -8.91 31.39
C GLU A 60 11.82 -9.10 30.79
N ARG A 61 12.64 -8.04 30.72
CA ARG A 61 14.05 -8.13 30.29
C ARG A 61 14.90 -8.99 31.24
N LEU A 62 14.71 -8.83 32.55
CA LEU A 62 15.39 -9.63 33.58
C LEU A 62 14.97 -11.11 33.53
N LYS A 63 13.69 -11.41 33.29
CA LYS A 63 13.20 -12.79 33.09
C LYS A 63 13.76 -13.45 31.83
N GLN A 64 14.03 -12.65 30.79
CA GLN A 64 14.60 -13.13 29.53
C GLN A 64 16.11 -13.33 29.60
N GLY A 65 16.75 -13.06 30.76
CA GLY A 65 18.20 -13.21 30.94
C GLY A 65 19.03 -12.28 30.06
N VAL A 66 18.41 -11.25 29.47
CA VAL A 66 19.12 -10.27 28.64
C VAL A 66 19.87 -9.34 29.58
N SER A 67 21.19 -9.50 29.68
CA SER A 67 22.05 -8.57 30.43
C SER A 67 21.79 -7.15 29.91
N ALA A 68 21.76 -6.19 30.84
CA ALA A 68 21.56 -4.80 30.47
C ALA A 68 22.66 -4.39 29.48
N PRO A 69 22.34 -3.62 28.42
CA PRO A 69 23.38 -3.12 27.52
C PRO A 69 24.27 -2.16 28.32
N GLY A 70 25.40 -2.68 28.80
CA GLY A 70 26.28 -1.98 29.75
C GLY A 70 27.17 -2.90 30.61
N GLU A 71 27.47 -4.11 30.12
CA GLU A 71 28.69 -4.86 30.47
C GLU A 71 29.62 -4.84 29.26
#